data_AF-A0A2T5I8L7-F1
#
_entry.id   AF-A0A2T5I8L7-F1
#
_cell.length_a   1.000
_cell.length_b   1.000
_cell.length_c   1.000
_cell.angle_alpha   90.00
_cell.angle_beta   90.00
_cell.angle_gamma   90.00
#
_symmetry.space_group_name_H-M   'P 1'
#
loop_
_entity.id
_entity.type
_entity.pdbx_description
1 polymer ?
#
loop_
_entity_poly.entity_id
_entity_poly.type
_entity_poly.pdbx_seq_one_letter_code
_entity_poly.pdbx_strand_id
1 'polypeptide(L)'
;MLSAMEDMALEVILQHPEYHALLDDVEHYQDKDYLPEMGETNPFLHMGMHIAIKEQLSIDQPAGIRVRFERLLKKTGNEHTAMHQAMECLGEMIWQAQRNQTPYDVMVYFECLDRQGI
;
A
#
# COMPACT_ATOMS: atom_id res chain seq x y z
N MET A 1 -7.23 15.96 19.03
CA MET A 1 -5.93 15.41 18.59
C MET A 1 -6.22 14.07 17.99
N LEU A 2 -5.79 13.82 16.76
CA LEU A 2 -5.97 12.52 16.11
C LEU A 2 -4.99 11.50 16.73
N SER A 3 -5.35 10.23 16.66
CA SER A 3 -4.43 9.12 16.94
C SER A 3 -3.44 8.96 15.79
N ALA A 4 -2.31 8.28 16.04
CA ALA A 4 -1.29 8.04 15.00
C ALA A 4 -1.86 7.32 13.76
N MET A 5 -2.84 6.43 13.95
CA MET A 5 -3.49 5.72 12.85
C MET A 5 -4.46 6.61 12.07
N GLU A 6 -5.17 7.51 12.74
CA GLU A 6 -6.02 8.51 12.09
C GLU A 6 -5.19 9.54 11.31
N ASP A 7 -4.02 9.93 11.82
CA ASP A 7 -3.08 10.80 11.09
C ASP A 7 -2.58 10.14 9.80
N MET A 8 -2.16 8.87 9.87
CA MET A 8 -1.75 8.12 8.67
C MET A 8 -2.90 7.99 7.65
N ALA A 9 -4.11 7.70 8.11
CA ALA A 9 -5.27 7.61 7.24
C ALA A 9 -5.59 8.95 6.57
N LEU A 10 -5.56 10.06 7.32
CA LEU A 10 -5.79 11.39 6.79
C LEU A 10 -4.75 11.77 5.73
N GLU A 11 -3.47 11.49 5.95
CA GLU A 11 -2.43 11.72 4.94
C GLU A 11 -2.71 10.96 3.64
N VAL A 12 -3.11 9.69 3.72
CA VAL A 12 -3.44 8.88 2.54
C VAL A 12 -4.66 9.44 1.81
N ILE A 13 -5.70 9.82 2.54
CA ILE A 13 -6.91 10.44 1.96
C ILE A 13 -6.53 11.72 1.21
N LEU A 14 -5.71 12.60 1.80
CA LEU A 14 -5.31 13.85 1.16
C LEU A 14 -4.47 13.64 -0.12
N GLN A 15 -3.73 12.53 -0.22
CA GLN A 15 -2.97 12.16 -1.43
C GLN A 15 -3.84 11.54 -2.53
N HIS A 16 -5.09 11.17 -2.22
CA HIS A 16 -6.02 10.49 -3.14
C HIS A 16 -7.35 11.25 -3.31
N PRO A 17 -7.35 12.45 -3.92
CA PRO A 17 -8.57 13.22 -4.16
C PRO A 17 -9.61 12.48 -5.01
N GLU A 18 -9.19 11.52 -5.85
CA GLU A 18 -10.07 10.66 -6.64
C GLU A 18 -11.04 9.82 -5.79
N TYR A 19 -10.72 9.58 -4.51
CA TYR A 19 -11.55 8.80 -3.59
C TYR A 19 -12.38 9.66 -2.63
N HIS A 20 -12.24 11.00 -2.64
CA HIS A 20 -12.97 11.87 -1.70
C HIS A 20 -14.49 11.74 -1.85
N ALA A 21 -15.00 11.78 -3.08
CA ALA A 21 -16.44 11.65 -3.33
C ALA A 21 -17.01 10.30 -2.89
N LEU A 22 -16.19 9.24 -2.93
CA LEU A 22 -16.57 7.92 -2.44
C LEU A 22 -16.61 7.87 -0.91
N LEU A 23 -15.65 8.54 -0.26
CA LEU A 23 -15.59 8.64 1.21
C LEU A 23 -16.70 9.52 1.80
N ASP A 24 -17.30 10.40 1.00
CA ASP A 24 -18.47 11.19 1.40
C ASP A 24 -19.78 10.37 1.41
N ASP A 25 -19.81 9.17 0.80
CA ASP A 25 -20.99 8.29 0.71
C ASP A 25 -20.62 6.81 0.95
N VAL A 26 -19.94 6.54 2.07
CA VAL A 26 -19.42 5.20 2.39
C VAL A 26 -20.50 4.12 2.38
N GLU A 27 -21.70 4.42 2.87
CA GLU A 27 -22.83 3.47 2.94
C GLU A 27 -23.21 2.93 1.55
N HIS A 28 -23.07 3.74 0.50
CA HIS A 28 -23.35 3.32 -0.86
C HIS A 28 -22.20 2.50 -1.49
N TYR A 29 -20.95 2.82 -1.15
CA TYR A 29 -19.78 2.28 -1.84
C TYR A 29 -19.07 1.13 -1.13
N GLN A 30 -19.30 0.93 0.17
CA GLN A 30 -18.61 -0.12 0.96
C GLN A 30 -19.00 -1.53 0.52
N ASP A 31 -20.26 -1.75 0.15
CA ASP A 31 -20.82 -3.07 -0.20
C ASP A 31 -20.76 -3.32 -1.72
N LYS A 32 -20.11 -2.44 -2.48
CA LYS A 32 -19.93 -2.60 -3.92
C LYS A 32 -18.90 -3.70 -4.19
N ASP A 33 -19.23 -4.61 -5.11
CA ASP A 33 -18.27 -5.60 -5.61
C ASP A 33 -17.24 -4.93 -6.54
N TYR A 34 -16.01 -4.79 -6.04
CA TYR A 34 -14.86 -4.35 -6.84
C TYR A 34 -14.19 -5.57 -7.46
N LEU A 35 -14.75 -6.06 -8.58
CA LEU A 35 -14.21 -7.21 -9.30
C LEU A 35 -12.99 -6.79 -10.13
N PRO A 36 -11.87 -7.55 -10.09
CA PRO A 36 -10.69 -7.28 -10.93
C PRO A 36 -11.00 -7.20 -12.43
N GLU A 37 -12.02 -7.93 -12.88
CA GLU A 37 -12.49 -8.01 -14.27
C GLU A 37 -13.07 -6.69 -14.79
N MET A 38 -13.51 -5.81 -13.88
CA MET A 38 -14.03 -4.48 -14.23
C MET A 38 -12.91 -3.47 -14.49
N GLY A 39 -11.65 -3.84 -14.26
CA GLY A 39 -10.49 -2.96 -14.41
C GLY A 39 -10.41 -1.83 -13.37
N GLU A 40 -11.34 -1.80 -12.41
CA GLU A 40 -11.36 -0.83 -11.31
C GLU A 40 -10.49 -1.32 -10.15
N THR A 41 -9.53 -0.52 -9.73
CA THR A 41 -8.81 -0.74 -8.46
C THR A 41 -9.77 -0.55 -7.30
N ASN A 42 -9.85 -1.53 -6.38
CA ASN A 42 -10.66 -1.37 -5.16
C ASN A 42 -10.07 -0.22 -4.31
N PRO A 43 -10.80 0.89 -4.11
CA PRO A 43 -10.28 2.09 -3.45
C PRO A 43 -9.98 1.84 -1.97
N PHE A 44 -10.78 1.03 -1.29
CA PHE A 44 -10.57 0.68 0.11
C PHE A 44 -9.33 -0.20 0.29
N LEU A 45 -9.13 -1.18 -0.59
CA LEU A 45 -7.92 -2.00 -0.59
C LEU A 45 -6.69 -1.13 -0.87
N HIS A 46 -6.76 -0.25 -1.86
CA HIS A 46 -5.68 0.66 -2.23
C HIS A 46 -5.26 1.55 -1.05
N MET A 47 -6.23 2.25 -0.43
CA MET A 47 -5.95 3.10 0.74
C MET A 47 -5.44 2.27 1.93
N GLY A 48 -6.01 1.09 2.17
CA GLY A 48 -5.58 0.17 3.22
C GLY A 48 -4.12 -0.29 3.03
N MET A 49 -3.70 -0.57 1.80
CA MET A 49 -2.30 -0.92 1.50
C MET A 49 -1.34 0.23 1.77
N HIS A 50 -1.72 1.47 1.46
CA HIS A 50 -0.92 2.66 1.82
C HIS A 50 -0.74 2.79 3.33
N ILE A 51 -1.83 2.65 4.10
CA ILE A 51 -1.79 2.70 5.57
C ILE A 51 -0.91 1.58 6.11
N ALA A 52 -1.06 0.35 5.60
CA ALA A 52 -0.24 -0.79 6.02
C ALA A 52 1.25 -0.54 5.76
N ILE A 53 1.64 0.01 4.61
CA ILE A 53 3.05 0.33 4.32
C ILE A 53 3.55 1.45 5.23
N LYS A 54 2.76 2.50 5.48
CA LYS A 54 3.13 3.55 6.46
C LYS A 54 3.35 2.97 7.85
N GLU A 55 2.50 2.04 8.29
CA GLU A 55 2.69 1.34 9.56
C GLU A 55 3.97 0.51 9.55
N GLN A 56 4.18 -0.31 8.52
CA GLN A 56 5.40 -1.11 8.33
C GLN A 56 6.67 -0.25 8.45
N LEU A 57 6.67 0.92 7.80
CA LEU A 57 7.76 1.89 7.89
C LEU A 57 7.86 2.52 9.30
N SER A 58 6.75 2.82 9.96
CA SER A 58 6.74 3.45 11.28
C SER A 58 7.35 2.56 12.38
N ILE A 59 7.29 1.24 12.24
CA ILE A 59 7.84 0.28 13.20
C ILE A 59 9.00 -0.56 12.65
N ASP A 60 9.44 -0.30 11.41
CA ASP A 60 10.41 -1.12 10.66
C ASP A 60 10.06 -2.62 10.71
N GLN A 61 8.81 -2.95 10.37
CA GLN A 61 8.38 -4.34 10.24
C GLN A 61 7.77 -4.58 8.86
N PRO A 62 8.25 -5.57 8.08
CA PRO A 62 9.38 -6.45 8.40
C PRO A 62 10.71 -5.70 8.51
N ALA A 63 11.57 -6.14 9.45
CA ALA A 63 12.86 -5.52 9.73
C ALA A 63 13.71 -5.30 8.47
N GLY A 64 14.13 -4.06 8.24
CA GLY A 64 14.88 -3.67 7.04
C GLY A 64 14.02 -3.17 5.87
N ILE A 65 12.71 -3.02 6.05
CA ILE A 65 11.84 -2.36 5.07
C ILE A 65 12.23 -0.89 4.89
N ARG A 66 12.57 -0.16 5.97
CA ARG A 66 12.93 1.26 5.88
C ARG A 66 14.07 1.53 4.91
N VAL A 67 15.16 0.75 5.03
CA VAL A 67 16.34 0.90 4.17
C VAL A 67 16.00 0.70 2.69
N ARG A 68 15.10 -0.23 2.39
CA ARG A 68 14.66 -0.52 1.01
C ARG A 68 13.76 0.59 0.49
N PHE A 69 12.81 1.04 1.30
CA PHE A 69 11.94 2.15 0.95
C PHE A 69 12.73 3.45 0.73
N GLU A 70 13.75 3.73 1.56
CA GLU A 70 14.64 4.87 1.37
C GLU A 70 15.38 4.83 0.03
N ARG A 71 15.72 3.65 -0.48
CA ARG A 71 16.32 3.50 -1.83
C ARG A 71 15.31 3.87 -2.91
N LEU A 72 14.07 3.39 -2.79
CA LEU A 72 12.98 3.78 -3.69
C LEU A 72 12.76 5.28 -3.67
N LEU A 73 12.64 5.87 -2.48
CA LEU A 73 12.44 7.31 -2.32
C LEU A 73 13.58 8.13 -2.94
N LYS A 74 14.84 7.71 -2.74
CA LYS A 74 16.00 8.36 -3.38
C LYS A 74 15.95 8.25 -4.90
N LYS A 75 15.50 7.13 -5.43
CA LYS A 75 15.37 6.89 -6.87
C LYS A 75 14.21 7.68 -7.50
N THR A 76 13.04 7.68 -6.86
CA THR A 76 11.83 8.33 -7.40
C THR A 76 11.82 9.84 -7.16
N GLY A 77 12.47 10.31 -6.08
CA GLY A 77 12.39 11.70 -5.63
C GLY A 77 11.00 12.13 -5.16
N ASN A 78 10.06 11.19 -5.03
CA ASN A 78 8.67 11.44 -4.70
C ASN A 78 8.13 10.30 -3.83
N GLU A 79 7.62 10.65 -2.65
CA GLU A 79 7.14 9.68 -1.65
C GLU A 79 5.93 8.90 -2.15
N HIS A 80 4.94 9.57 -2.76
CA HIS A 80 3.74 8.91 -3.28
C HIS A 80 4.06 7.88 -4.36
N THR A 81 5.02 8.20 -5.25
CA THR A 81 5.54 7.29 -6.26
C THR A 81 6.28 6.10 -5.63
N ALA A 82 7.11 6.35 -4.60
CA ALA A 82 7.80 5.27 -3.87
C ALA A 82 6.81 4.36 -3.13
N MET A 83 5.75 4.93 -2.54
CA MET A 83 4.66 4.19 -1.91
C MET A 83 3.93 3.29 -2.90
N HIS A 84 3.63 3.77 -4.10
CA HIS A 84 3.03 2.93 -5.15
C HIS A 84 3.96 1.80 -5.60
N GLN A 85 5.26 2.05 -5.76
CA GLN A 85 6.23 0.97 -6.06
C GLN A 85 6.31 -0.06 -4.93
N ALA A 86 6.29 0.37 -3.67
CA ALA A 86 6.24 -0.54 -2.53
C ALA A 86 4.92 -1.34 -2.50
N MET A 87 3.80 -0.72 -2.88
CA MET A 87 2.50 -1.36 -2.99
C MET A 87 2.48 -2.46 -4.06
N GLU A 88 3.11 -2.26 -5.21
CA GLU A 88 3.28 -3.30 -6.23
C GLU A 88 3.98 -4.53 -5.65
N CYS A 89 5.06 -4.31 -4.89
CA CYS A 89 5.81 -5.38 -4.25
C CYS A 89 5.06 -6.07 -3.12
N LEU A 90 4.27 -5.33 -2.33
CA LEU A 90 3.39 -5.89 -1.32
C LEU A 90 2.28 -6.74 -1.97
N GLY A 91 1.71 -6.26 -3.07
CA GLY A 91 0.73 -6.98 -3.89
C GLY A 91 1.30 -8.27 -4.48
N GLU A 92 2.54 -8.25 -4.98
CA GLU A 92 3.24 -9.44 -5.47
C GLU A 92 3.35 -10.51 -4.38
N MET A 93 3.78 -10.14 -3.17
CA MET A 93 3.88 -11.08 -2.03
C MET A 93 2.50 -11.67 -1.67
N ILE A 94 1.46 -10.86 -1.59
CA ILE A 94 0.10 -11.31 -1.27
C ILE A 94 -0.41 -12.26 -2.36
N TRP A 95 -0.24 -11.90 -3.64
CA TRP A 95 -0.68 -12.72 -4.76
C TRP A 95 0.04 -14.07 -4.82
N GLN A 96 1.36 -14.10 -4.60
CA GLN A 96 2.13 -15.34 -4.55
C GLN A 96 1.66 -16.25 -3.41
N ALA A 97 1.45 -15.68 -2.21
CA ALA A 97 0.97 -16.43 -1.05
C ALA A 97 -0.43 -17.02 -1.29
N GLN A 98 -1.36 -16.24 -1.84
CA GLN A 98 -2.70 -16.70 -2.19
C GLN A 98 -2.67 -17.79 -3.26
N ARG A 99 -1.91 -17.58 -4.34
CA ARG A 99 -1.81 -18.52 -5.46
C ARG A 99 -1.20 -19.86 -5.05
N ASN A 100 -0.19 -19.83 -4.19
CA ASN A 100 0.52 -21.04 -3.75
C ASN A 100 -0.01 -21.62 -2.44
N GLN A 101 -1.01 -20.99 -1.81
CA GLN A 101 -1.56 -21.37 -0.50
C GLN A 101 -0.48 -21.45 0.59
N THR A 102 0.49 -20.54 0.55
CA THR A 102 1.59 -20.45 1.51
C THR A 102 1.41 -19.24 2.43
N PRO A 103 2.10 -19.20 3.59
CA PRO A 103 2.23 -17.97 4.37
C PRO A 103 2.86 -16.84 3.54
N TYR A 104 2.68 -15.60 3.98
CA TYR A 104 3.37 -14.45 3.39
C TYR A 104 4.89 -14.61 3.53
N ASP A 105 5.60 -14.48 2.41
CA ASP A 105 7.04 -14.54 2.37
C ASP A 105 7.64 -13.13 2.21
N VAL A 106 8.23 -12.62 3.29
CA VAL A 106 8.89 -11.32 3.31
C VAL A 106 10.03 -11.23 2.30
N MET A 107 10.66 -12.35 1.93
CA MET A 107 11.73 -12.34 0.94
C MET A 107 11.21 -11.96 -0.45
N VAL A 108 10.01 -12.40 -0.83
CA VAL A 108 9.37 -11.97 -2.10
C VAL A 108 9.20 -10.45 -2.11
N TYR A 109 8.73 -9.89 -0.99
CA TYR A 109 8.56 -8.45 -0.85
C TYR A 109 9.90 -7.70 -0.96
N PHE A 110 10.91 -8.16 -0.23
CA PHE A 110 12.25 -7.55 -0.21
C PHE A 110 12.97 -7.64 -1.55
N GLU A 111 12.91 -8.78 -2.22
CA GLU A 111 13.49 -8.95 -3.55
C GLU A 111 12.85 -8.02 -4.56
N CYS A 112 11.53 -7.85 -4.52
CA CYS A 112 10.85 -6.88 -5.38
C CYS A 112 11.29 -5.45 -5.08
N LEU A 113 11.30 -5.02 -3.81
CA LEU A 113 11.75 -3.69 -3.43
C LEU A 113 13.21 -3.43 -3.84
N ASP A 114 14.09 -4.42 -3.66
CA ASP A 114 15.49 -4.32 -4.06
C ASP A 114 15.63 -4.22 -5.59
N ARG A 115 14.83 -4.96 -6.39
CA ARG A 115 14.78 -4.80 -7.86
C ARG A 115 14.33 -3.40 -8.29
N GLN A 116 13.31 -2.86 -7.63
CA GLN A 116 12.77 -1.53 -7.92
C GLN A 116 13.73 -0.40 -7.47
N GLY A 117 14.60 -0.65 -6.50
CA GLY A 117 15.52 0.34 -5.92
C GLY A 117 16.89 0.48 -6.59
N ILE A 118 17.19 -0.34 -7.62
CA ILE A 118 18.42 -0.25 -8.43
C ILE A 118 18.29 0.84 -9.51
#